data_AF-A0A8I1PQA3-F1
#
_entry.id   AF-A0A8I1PQA3-F1
#
_cell.length_a   1.000
_cell.length_b   1.000
_cell.length_c   1.000
_cell.angle_alpha   90.00
_cell.angle_beta   90.00
_cell.angle_gamma   90.00
#
_symmetry.space_group_name_H-M   'P 1'
#
loop_
_entity.id
_entity.type
_entity.pdbx_description
1 polymer ?
#
loop_
_entity_poly.entity_id
_entity_poly.type
_entity_poly.pdbx_seq_one_letter_code
_entity_poly.pdbx_strand_id
1 'polypeptide(L)'
;MSNHKKILRWACQGMVMAFLAGWCLPGMMDANAAANKDQKKERQALRRMQQQLTEVQQQKSALDQEKAALEETLKKTHGETEAQKRLAASAAAKVSRLEGDIETASREKTELRAKLDEATKQNQELSTQHKQLEQDFKNKEAALERQNELRKLCEGNNGDLYRIGQELVGWYTKKGPLNAILEAEPFTRIKSVEMENLLEKYRDDLEAKHLQPTPR
;
A
#
# COMPACT_ATOMS: atom_id res chain seq x y z
N MET A 1 32.57 -26.47 32.75
CA MET A 1 32.32 -25.39 33.74
C MET A 1 32.06 -26.04 35.10
N SER A 2 33.08 -26.06 35.96
CA SER A 2 33.19 -26.92 37.15
C SER A 2 33.60 -26.13 38.38
N ASN A 3 32.68 -25.40 39.02
CA ASN A 3 33.05 -24.48 40.11
C ASN A 3 32.20 -24.60 41.39
N HIS A 4 31.44 -25.69 41.58
CA HIS A 4 30.68 -25.91 42.82
C HIS A 4 31.19 -27.03 43.74
N LYS A 5 32.23 -27.79 43.34
CA LYS A 5 32.73 -28.94 44.13
C LYS A 5 33.99 -28.66 44.98
N LYS A 6 34.42 -27.40 45.13
CA LYS A 6 35.70 -27.06 45.78
C LYS A 6 35.61 -26.38 47.15
N ILE A 7 34.42 -26.06 47.66
CA ILE A 7 34.26 -25.32 48.93
C ILE A 7 33.88 -26.23 50.11
N LEU A 8 33.59 -27.51 49.87
CA LEU A 8 33.15 -28.46 50.91
C LEU A 8 34.24 -29.43 51.41
N ARG A 9 35.53 -29.11 51.24
CA ARG A 9 36.67 -29.99 51.61
C ARG A 9 37.70 -29.38 52.57
N TRP A 10 37.36 -28.28 53.26
CA TRP A 10 38.33 -27.49 54.05
C TRP A 10 37.96 -27.27 55.53
N ALA A 11 37.25 -28.21 56.17
CA ALA A 11 36.91 -28.05 57.60
C ALA A 11 37.03 -29.32 58.46
N CYS A 12 37.63 -30.41 57.98
CA CYS A 12 37.83 -31.60 58.81
C CYS A 12 39.24 -32.19 58.58
N GLN A 13 40.27 -31.58 59.17
CA GLN A 13 41.51 -32.31 59.51
C GLN A 13 42.44 -31.48 60.40
N GLY A 14 42.75 -32.04 61.56
CA GLY A 14 43.63 -31.49 62.61
C GLY A 14 42.95 -31.75 63.95
N MET A 15 43.40 -32.64 64.83
CA MET A 15 44.77 -33.00 65.17
C MET A 15 44.79 -34.37 65.85
N VAL A 16 45.91 -35.06 65.68
CA VAL A 16 46.17 -36.49 65.92
C VAL A 16 47.07 -36.66 67.15
N MET A 17 46.93 -37.82 67.82
CA MET A 17 47.90 -38.50 68.72
C MET A 17 48.28 -37.79 70.04
N ALA A 18 48.70 -38.43 71.12
CA ALA A 18 48.75 -39.80 71.66
C ALA A 18 49.59 -39.64 72.95
N PHE A 19 49.36 -40.39 74.02
CA PHE A 19 50.46 -40.95 74.83
C PHE A 19 49.95 -42.00 75.83
N LEU A 20 50.77 -43.04 75.94
CA LEU A 20 50.62 -44.35 76.57
C LEU A 20 50.91 -44.35 78.09
N ALA A 21 50.37 -45.39 78.75
CA ALA A 21 50.90 -46.18 79.88
C ALA A 21 51.28 -45.43 81.19
N GLY A 22 51.07 -45.92 82.40
CA GLY A 22 50.67 -47.22 82.93
C GLY A 22 51.02 -47.25 84.43
N TRP A 23 50.32 -48.12 85.17
CA TRP A 23 50.62 -48.65 86.51
C TRP A 23 50.26 -47.94 87.84
N CYS A 24 49.73 -48.81 88.72
CA CYS A 24 49.74 -48.85 90.18
C CYS A 24 48.75 -48.01 91.02
N LEU A 25 47.72 -48.70 91.53
CA LEU A 25 47.13 -48.51 92.87
C LEU A 25 48.18 -48.75 93.98
N PRO A 26 47.94 -48.44 95.28
CA PRO A 26 46.76 -47.84 95.93
C PRO A 26 47.10 -46.68 96.90
N GLY A 27 46.12 -45.82 97.22
CA GLY A 27 46.27 -44.81 98.26
C GLY A 27 44.94 -44.18 98.62
N MET A 28 44.27 -44.76 99.62
CA MET A 28 43.11 -44.16 100.29
C MET A 28 43.52 -42.86 100.99
N MET A 29 42.51 -42.01 101.23
CA MET A 29 42.53 -40.75 102.00
C MET A 29 42.74 -39.48 101.18
N ASP A 30 41.65 -38.90 100.70
CA ASP A 30 41.27 -37.51 101.00
C ASP A 30 39.91 -37.16 100.35
N ALA A 31 38.84 -37.65 100.98
CA ALA A 31 37.47 -37.52 100.46
C ALA A 31 36.82 -36.13 100.69
N ASN A 32 37.51 -35.15 101.29
CA ASN A 32 36.86 -33.89 101.68
C ASN A 32 37.44 -32.59 101.11
N ALA A 33 38.48 -32.64 100.27
CA ALA A 33 38.97 -31.48 99.50
C ALA A 33 38.76 -31.60 97.98
N ALA A 34 38.58 -32.83 97.45
CA ALA A 34 38.25 -33.09 96.05
C ALA A 34 36.78 -32.72 95.72
N ALA A 35 35.85 -32.97 96.64
CA ALA A 35 34.42 -32.72 96.47
C ALA A 35 34.08 -31.24 96.14
N ASN A 36 34.83 -30.27 96.66
CA ASN A 36 34.59 -28.84 96.40
C ASN A 36 35.19 -28.37 95.05
N LYS A 37 36.27 -29.00 94.57
CA LYS A 37 36.84 -28.72 93.23
C LYS A 37 36.03 -29.37 92.12
N ASP A 38 35.52 -30.58 92.35
CA ASP A 38 34.70 -31.30 91.36
C ASP A 38 33.30 -30.67 91.23
N GLN A 39 32.68 -30.24 92.34
CA GLN A 39 31.42 -29.49 92.31
C GLN A 39 31.54 -28.12 91.59
N LYS A 40 32.70 -27.45 91.65
CA LYS A 40 32.96 -26.21 90.89
C LYS A 40 33.17 -26.48 89.40
N LYS A 41 33.86 -27.55 89.03
CA LYS A 41 34.03 -27.98 87.62
C LYS A 41 32.70 -28.38 86.99
N GLU A 42 31.85 -29.11 87.71
CA GLU A 42 30.50 -29.46 87.27
C GLU A 42 29.61 -28.23 87.06
N ARG A 43 29.63 -27.26 87.99
CA ARG A 43 28.92 -25.98 87.81
C ARG A 43 29.44 -25.19 86.61
N GLN A 44 30.75 -25.21 86.34
CA GLN A 44 31.33 -24.56 85.18
C GLN A 44 30.98 -25.27 83.87
N ALA A 45 30.92 -26.61 83.86
CA ALA A 45 30.47 -27.41 82.73
C ALA A 45 28.98 -27.19 82.42
N LEU A 46 28.12 -27.13 83.45
CA LEU A 46 26.70 -26.80 83.31
C LEU A 46 26.49 -25.38 82.77
N ARG A 47 27.27 -24.39 83.22
CA ARG A 47 27.23 -23.03 82.67
C ARG A 47 27.60 -22.99 81.19
N ARG A 48 28.65 -23.72 80.78
CA ARG A 48 29.05 -23.82 79.36
C ARG A 48 27.98 -24.52 78.52
N MET A 49 27.38 -25.59 79.03
CA MET A 49 26.28 -26.27 78.36
C MET A 49 25.04 -25.38 78.21
N GLN A 50 24.71 -24.60 79.24
CA GLN A 50 23.61 -23.63 79.20
C GLN A 50 23.88 -22.48 78.21
N GLN A 51 25.13 -22.01 78.12
CA GLN A 51 25.58 -21.05 77.11
C GLN A 51 25.45 -21.63 75.70
N GLN A 52 25.93 -22.85 75.46
CA GLN A 52 25.80 -23.55 74.17
C GLN A 52 24.34 -23.78 73.77
N LEU A 53 23.47 -24.16 74.71
CA LEU A 53 22.03 -24.30 74.44
C LEU A 53 21.39 -22.95 74.07
N THR A 54 21.82 -21.86 74.70
CA THR A 54 21.35 -20.51 74.38
C THR A 54 21.82 -20.08 72.98
N GLU A 55 23.08 -20.33 72.65
CA GLU A 55 23.65 -20.06 71.31
C GLU A 55 22.95 -20.88 70.22
N VAL A 56 22.73 -22.17 70.44
CA VAL A 56 22.01 -23.04 69.49
C VAL A 56 20.56 -22.61 69.35
N GLN A 57 19.90 -22.21 70.45
CA GLN A 57 18.53 -21.69 70.40
C GLN A 57 18.46 -20.38 69.62
N GLN A 58 19.42 -19.49 69.80
CA GLN A 58 19.53 -18.24 69.02
C GLN A 58 19.78 -18.52 67.54
N GLN A 59 20.72 -19.41 67.20
CA GLN A 59 21.00 -19.82 65.83
C GLN A 59 19.79 -20.46 65.15
N LYS A 60 19.04 -21.30 65.88
CA LYS A 60 17.80 -21.89 65.39
C LYS A 60 16.77 -20.81 65.10
N SER A 61 16.58 -19.85 66.01
CA SER A 61 15.64 -18.75 65.79
C SER A 61 16.04 -17.85 64.62
N ALA A 62 17.34 -17.60 64.42
CA ALA A 62 17.86 -16.85 63.28
C ALA A 62 17.66 -17.61 61.96
N LEU A 63 17.94 -18.92 61.93
CA LEU A 63 17.69 -19.77 60.77
C LEU A 63 16.20 -19.87 60.42
N ASP A 64 15.32 -19.94 61.40
CA ASP A 64 13.87 -19.97 61.17
C ASP A 64 13.37 -18.63 60.60
N GLN A 65 13.94 -17.50 61.04
CA GLN A 65 13.67 -16.17 60.47
C GLN A 65 14.20 -16.03 59.03
N GLU A 66 15.43 -16.48 58.77
CA GLU A 66 16.02 -16.47 57.43
C GLU A 66 15.23 -17.36 56.46
N LYS A 67 14.78 -18.55 56.90
CA LYS A 67 13.92 -19.41 56.08
C LYS A 67 12.60 -18.74 55.76
N ALA A 68 11.94 -18.12 56.74
CA ALA A 68 10.69 -17.40 56.49
C ALA A 68 10.90 -16.25 55.49
N ALA A 69 11.98 -15.47 55.61
CA ALA A 69 12.31 -14.39 54.69
C ALA A 69 12.66 -14.91 53.28
N LEU A 70 13.39 -16.02 53.17
CA LEU A 70 13.70 -16.68 51.90
C LEU A 70 12.45 -17.26 51.23
N GLU A 71 11.53 -17.86 51.99
CA GLU A 71 10.26 -18.35 51.46
C GLU A 71 9.36 -17.21 50.96
N GLU A 72 9.33 -16.07 51.67
CA GLU A 72 8.59 -14.89 51.22
C GLU A 72 9.18 -14.30 49.94
N THR A 73 10.50 -14.14 49.86
CA THR A 73 11.17 -13.66 48.65
C THR A 73 11.02 -14.63 47.48
N LEU A 74 11.04 -15.94 47.71
CA LEU A 74 10.78 -16.95 46.68
C LEU A 74 9.33 -16.83 46.17
N LYS A 75 8.35 -16.72 47.07
CA LYS A 75 6.94 -16.51 46.67
C LYS A 75 6.75 -15.23 45.86
N LYS A 76 7.39 -14.12 46.27
CA LYS A 76 7.33 -12.84 45.57
C LYS A 76 7.95 -12.93 44.18
N THR A 77 9.19 -13.43 44.09
CA THR A 77 9.90 -13.56 42.81
C THR A 77 9.21 -14.54 41.86
N HIS A 78 8.60 -15.60 42.38
CA HIS A 78 7.76 -16.51 41.59
C HIS A 78 6.52 -15.79 41.04
N GLY A 79 5.82 -15.01 41.87
CA GLY A 79 4.68 -14.19 41.44
C GLY A 79 5.05 -13.17 40.37
N GLU A 80 6.18 -12.47 40.53
CA GLU A 80 6.71 -11.52 39.55
C GLU A 80 7.08 -12.22 38.23
N THR A 81 7.72 -13.38 38.30
CA THR A 81 8.10 -14.18 37.12
C THR A 81 6.87 -14.64 36.34
N GLU A 82 5.84 -15.13 37.02
CA GLU A 82 4.58 -15.54 36.38
C GLU A 82 3.83 -14.34 35.77
N ALA A 83 3.83 -13.18 36.44
CA ALA A 83 3.27 -11.96 35.88
C ALA A 83 4.02 -11.53 34.61
N GLN A 84 5.36 -11.56 34.64
CA GLN A 84 6.18 -11.19 33.50
C GLN A 84 6.05 -12.18 32.34
N LYS A 85 5.89 -13.48 32.63
CA LYS A 85 5.59 -14.51 31.62
C LYS A 85 4.25 -14.27 30.95
N ARG A 86 3.21 -13.89 31.71
CA ARG A 86 1.89 -13.51 31.15
C ARG A 86 1.98 -12.27 30.27
N LEU A 87 2.73 -11.25 30.70
CA LEU A 87 2.96 -10.04 29.90
C LEU A 87 3.72 -10.37 28.60
N ALA A 88 4.77 -11.19 28.68
CA ALA A 88 5.54 -11.63 27.51
C ALA A 88 4.66 -12.41 26.52
N ALA A 89 3.82 -13.33 27.01
CA ALA A 89 2.87 -14.06 26.18
C ALA A 89 1.84 -13.13 25.51
N SER A 90 1.31 -12.14 26.24
CA SER A 90 0.41 -11.13 25.68
C SER A 90 1.09 -10.27 24.62
N ALA A 91 2.33 -9.84 24.87
CA ALA A 91 3.11 -9.07 23.92
C ALA A 91 3.40 -9.88 22.64
N ALA A 92 3.81 -11.14 22.78
CA ALA A 92 4.03 -12.03 21.64
C ALA A 92 2.77 -12.24 20.81
N ALA A 93 1.60 -12.42 21.45
CA ALA A 93 0.32 -12.52 20.76
C ALA A 93 -0.04 -11.23 20.00
N LYS A 94 0.26 -10.06 20.56
CA LYS A 94 0.06 -8.76 19.88
C LYS A 94 1.00 -8.60 18.68
N VAL A 95 2.26 -8.98 18.81
CA VAL A 95 3.24 -8.94 17.71
C VAL A 95 2.76 -9.83 16.56
N SER A 96 2.38 -11.07 16.83
CA SER A 96 1.88 -11.98 15.80
C SER A 96 0.61 -11.45 15.09
N ARG A 97 -0.30 -10.79 15.82
CA ARG A 97 -1.47 -10.13 15.20
C ARG A 97 -1.05 -8.98 14.31
N LEU A 98 -0.18 -8.09 14.79
CA LEU A 98 0.31 -6.94 14.02
C LEU A 98 1.08 -7.37 12.77
N GLU A 99 1.84 -8.46 12.83
CA GLU A 99 2.52 -9.04 11.66
C GLU A 99 1.50 -9.50 10.61
N GLY A 100 0.41 -10.17 11.04
CA GLY A 100 -0.67 -10.57 10.14
C GLY A 100 -1.43 -9.39 9.53
N ASP A 101 -1.68 -8.34 10.32
CA ASP A 101 -2.31 -7.10 9.86
C ASP A 101 -1.41 -6.37 8.84
N ILE A 102 -0.10 -6.33 9.09
CA ILE A 102 0.89 -5.74 8.17
C ILE A 102 0.94 -6.52 6.86
N GLU A 103 0.93 -7.85 6.90
CA GLU A 103 0.91 -8.68 5.70
C GLU A 103 -0.36 -8.45 4.89
N THR A 104 -1.52 -8.41 5.55
CA THR A 104 -2.81 -8.15 4.91
C THR A 104 -2.83 -6.75 4.28
N ALA A 105 -2.45 -5.71 5.03
CA ALA A 105 -2.38 -4.34 4.53
C ALA A 105 -1.37 -4.20 3.37
N SER A 106 -0.26 -4.94 3.41
CA SER A 106 0.71 -4.98 2.31
C SER A 106 0.11 -5.59 1.05
N ARG A 107 -0.63 -6.71 1.17
CA ARG A 107 -1.33 -7.35 0.04
C ARG A 107 -2.37 -6.41 -0.56
N GLU A 108 -3.22 -5.82 0.28
CA GLU A 108 -4.25 -4.85 -0.16
C GLU A 108 -3.61 -3.66 -0.88
N LYS A 109 -2.52 -3.11 -0.34
CA LYS A 109 -1.77 -2.02 -0.97
C LYS A 109 -1.23 -2.41 -2.35
N THR A 110 -0.71 -3.63 -2.51
CA THR A 110 -0.24 -4.10 -3.82
C THR A 110 -1.38 -4.27 -4.81
N GLU A 111 -2.53 -4.79 -4.38
CA GLU A 111 -3.71 -4.96 -5.23
C GLU A 111 -4.30 -3.61 -5.65
N LEU A 112 -4.42 -2.67 -4.71
CA LEU A 112 -4.91 -1.32 -4.98
C LEU A 112 -3.99 -0.56 -5.94
N ARG A 113 -2.67 -0.73 -5.82
CA ARG A 113 -1.71 -0.16 -6.78
C ARG A 113 -1.90 -0.73 -8.18
N ALA A 114 -2.04 -2.05 -8.31
CA ALA A 114 -2.30 -2.68 -9.60
C ALA A 114 -3.61 -2.19 -10.24
N LYS A 115 -4.68 -2.06 -9.44
CA LYS A 115 -5.97 -1.50 -9.90
C LYS A 115 -5.84 -0.04 -10.33
N LEU A 116 -5.07 0.76 -9.60
CA LEU A 116 -4.84 2.17 -9.94
C LEU A 116 -4.04 2.31 -11.24
N ASP A 117 -3.01 1.50 -11.42
CA ASP A 117 -2.19 1.50 -12.64
C ASP A 117 -3.04 1.08 -13.86
N GLU A 118 -3.87 0.06 -13.71
CA GLU A 118 -4.80 -0.39 -14.75
C GLU A 118 -5.84 0.68 -15.10
N ALA A 119 -6.50 1.28 -14.09
CA ALA A 119 -7.45 2.35 -14.31
C ALA A 119 -6.79 3.58 -14.98
N THR A 120 -5.54 3.87 -14.64
CA THR A 120 -4.77 4.96 -15.25
C THR A 120 -4.50 4.68 -16.72
N LYS A 121 -4.10 3.46 -17.08
CA LYS A 121 -3.90 3.05 -18.48
C LYS A 121 -5.20 3.14 -19.28
N GLN A 122 -6.30 2.61 -18.75
CA GLN A 122 -7.61 2.67 -19.39
C GLN A 122 -8.07 4.11 -19.62
N ASN A 123 -7.85 5.00 -18.65
CA ASN A 123 -8.19 6.41 -18.79
C ASN A 123 -7.32 7.11 -19.85
N GLN A 124 -6.03 6.80 -19.92
CA GLN A 124 -5.15 7.30 -20.97
C GLN A 124 -5.60 6.84 -22.36
N GLU A 125 -5.95 5.55 -22.50
CA GLU A 125 -6.44 4.99 -23.75
C GLU A 125 -7.77 5.64 -24.17
N LEU A 126 -8.73 5.74 -23.25
CA LEU A 126 -10.01 6.44 -23.50
C LEU A 126 -9.80 7.90 -23.87
N SER A 127 -8.86 8.60 -23.22
CA SER A 127 -8.53 9.99 -23.56
C SER A 127 -7.97 10.10 -24.98
N THR A 128 -7.11 9.16 -25.40
CA THR A 128 -6.60 9.13 -26.78
C THR A 128 -7.69 8.80 -27.80
N GLN A 129 -8.55 7.82 -27.51
CA GLN A 129 -9.67 7.47 -28.38
C GLN A 129 -10.66 8.64 -28.52
N HIS A 130 -10.96 9.34 -27.42
CA HIS A 130 -11.84 10.50 -27.44
C HIS A 130 -11.27 11.62 -28.34
N LYS A 131 -9.97 11.92 -28.24
CA LYS A 131 -9.32 12.93 -29.09
C LYS A 131 -9.35 12.55 -30.57
N GLN A 132 -9.12 11.27 -30.89
CA GLN A 132 -9.23 10.78 -32.26
C GLN A 132 -10.65 10.92 -32.79
N LEU A 133 -11.64 10.51 -32.00
CA LEU A 133 -13.05 10.59 -32.39
C LEU A 133 -13.51 12.04 -32.56
N GLU A 134 -13.05 12.96 -31.72
CA GLU A 134 -13.33 14.39 -31.85
C GLU A 134 -12.71 14.98 -33.13
N GLN A 135 -11.49 14.57 -33.47
CA GLN A 135 -10.85 14.98 -34.72
C GLN A 135 -11.57 14.41 -35.94
N ASP A 136 -11.96 13.15 -35.90
CA ASP A 136 -12.75 12.51 -36.95
C ASP A 136 -14.10 13.19 -37.13
N PHE A 137 -14.77 13.55 -36.02
CA PHE A 137 -16.03 14.28 -36.06
C PHE A 137 -15.86 15.63 -36.77
N LYS A 138 -14.85 16.43 -36.39
CA LYS A 138 -14.55 17.71 -37.05
C LYS A 138 -14.24 17.55 -38.54
N ASN A 139 -13.48 16.51 -38.91
CA ASN A 139 -13.17 16.21 -40.30
C ASN A 139 -14.42 15.84 -41.11
N LYS A 140 -15.33 15.05 -40.51
CA LYS A 140 -16.60 14.67 -41.14
C LYS A 140 -17.55 15.84 -41.27
N GLU A 141 -17.62 16.70 -40.25
CA GLU A 141 -18.40 17.94 -40.27
C GLU A 141 -17.93 18.86 -41.40
N ALA A 142 -16.63 19.14 -41.49
CA ALA A 142 -16.05 19.95 -42.56
C ALA A 142 -16.21 19.31 -43.97
N ALA A 143 -16.24 17.99 -44.06
CA ALA A 143 -16.52 17.29 -45.33
C ALA A 143 -18.01 17.42 -45.72
N LEU A 144 -18.91 17.31 -44.75
CA LEU A 144 -20.35 17.44 -44.94
C LEU A 144 -20.73 18.88 -45.33
N GLU A 145 -20.13 19.88 -44.71
CA GLU A 145 -20.31 21.30 -45.08
C GLU A 145 -19.91 21.55 -46.54
N ARG A 146 -18.71 21.11 -46.94
CA ARG A 146 -18.26 21.21 -48.34
C ARG A 146 -19.19 20.49 -49.31
N GLN A 147 -19.66 19.30 -48.96
CA GLN A 147 -20.62 18.56 -49.80
C GLN A 147 -21.94 19.32 -49.93
N ASN A 148 -22.43 19.91 -48.84
CA ASN A 148 -23.66 20.70 -48.84
C ASN A 148 -23.52 21.98 -49.68
N GLU A 149 -22.38 22.66 -49.62
CA GLU A 149 -22.09 23.82 -50.46
C GLU A 149 -22.07 23.45 -51.95
N LEU A 150 -21.34 22.38 -52.30
CA LEU A 150 -21.32 21.85 -53.67
C LEU A 150 -22.71 21.45 -54.14
N ARG A 151 -23.51 20.82 -53.27
CA ARG A 151 -24.90 20.45 -53.58
C ARG A 151 -25.75 21.68 -53.87
N LYS A 152 -25.70 22.71 -53.03
CA LYS A 152 -26.44 23.97 -53.24
C LYS A 152 -26.05 24.63 -54.56
N LEU A 153 -24.75 24.63 -54.88
CA LEU A 153 -24.23 25.17 -56.14
C LEU A 153 -24.76 24.40 -57.35
N CYS A 154 -24.73 23.06 -57.30
CA CYS A 154 -25.32 22.21 -58.34
C CYS A 154 -26.83 22.42 -58.51
N GLU A 155 -27.58 22.51 -57.40
CA GLU A 155 -29.02 22.77 -57.41
C GLU A 155 -29.33 24.14 -58.04
N GLY A 156 -28.55 25.19 -57.68
CA GLY A 156 -28.68 26.52 -58.28
C GLY A 156 -28.40 26.54 -59.78
N ASN A 157 -27.26 25.97 -60.20
CA ASN A 157 -26.86 25.91 -61.60
C ASN A 157 -27.87 25.10 -62.44
N ASN A 158 -28.39 24.00 -61.91
CA ASN A 158 -29.42 23.21 -62.58
C ASN A 158 -30.72 24.02 -62.76
N GLY A 159 -31.15 24.76 -61.73
CA GLY A 159 -32.31 25.66 -61.83
C GLY A 159 -32.13 26.74 -62.90
N ASP A 160 -30.94 27.30 -62.99
CA ASP A 160 -30.59 28.30 -64.01
C ASP A 160 -30.53 27.73 -65.42
N LEU A 161 -29.95 26.53 -65.60
CA LEU A 161 -29.96 25.82 -66.88
C LEU A 161 -31.38 25.54 -67.34
N TYR A 162 -32.26 25.11 -66.43
CA TYR A 162 -33.68 24.89 -66.74
C TYR A 162 -34.37 26.19 -67.19
N ARG A 163 -34.10 27.31 -66.50
CA ARG A 163 -34.63 28.63 -66.85
C ARG A 163 -34.15 29.09 -68.23
N ILE A 164 -32.85 29.03 -68.49
CA ILE A 164 -32.26 29.37 -69.81
C ILE A 164 -32.90 28.51 -70.91
N GLY A 165 -33.05 27.20 -70.67
CA GLY A 165 -33.71 26.29 -71.61
C GLY A 165 -35.15 26.69 -71.92
N GLN A 166 -35.94 27.06 -70.90
CA GLN A 166 -37.32 27.55 -71.07
C GLN A 166 -37.37 28.90 -71.82
N GLU A 167 -36.46 29.82 -71.51
CA GLU A 167 -36.36 31.11 -72.21
C GLU A 167 -36.02 30.91 -73.69
N LEU A 168 -35.10 29.98 -74.02
CA LEU A 168 -34.70 29.64 -75.38
C LEU A 168 -35.85 28.99 -76.17
N VAL A 169 -36.55 28.01 -75.57
CA VAL A 169 -37.75 27.40 -76.18
C VAL A 169 -38.82 28.45 -76.42
N GLY A 170 -39.11 29.30 -75.43
CA GLY A 170 -40.11 30.36 -75.54
C GLY A 170 -39.77 31.38 -76.63
N TRP A 171 -38.49 31.76 -76.75
CA TRP A 171 -38.02 32.63 -77.84
C TRP A 171 -38.19 31.98 -79.21
N TYR A 172 -37.81 30.70 -79.35
CA TYR A 172 -37.95 29.96 -80.61
C TYR A 172 -39.42 29.79 -81.02
N THR A 173 -40.31 29.50 -80.06
CA THR A 173 -41.77 29.43 -80.32
C THR A 173 -42.33 30.79 -80.74
N LYS A 174 -41.87 31.89 -80.14
CA LYS A 174 -42.31 33.26 -80.49
C LYS A 174 -41.82 33.74 -81.85
N LYS A 175 -40.73 33.19 -82.39
CA LYS A 175 -40.29 33.51 -83.76
C LYS A 175 -41.41 33.23 -84.77
N GLY A 176 -42.04 32.06 -84.71
CA GLY A 176 -43.13 31.69 -85.61
C GLY A 176 -42.76 31.74 -87.11
N PRO A 177 -43.67 31.32 -88.02
CA PRO A 177 -43.38 31.26 -89.46
C PRO A 177 -43.20 32.63 -90.12
N LEU A 178 -43.72 33.71 -89.51
CA LEU A 178 -43.63 35.08 -90.06
C LEU A 178 -42.26 35.74 -89.83
N ASN A 179 -41.53 35.46 -88.73
CA ASN A 179 -40.18 36.00 -88.55
C ASN A 179 -39.08 35.24 -89.31
N ALA A 180 -39.34 33.98 -89.72
CA ALA A 180 -38.40 33.22 -90.55
C ALA A 180 -38.17 33.88 -91.93
N ILE A 181 -39.15 34.65 -92.43
CA ILE A 181 -39.03 35.40 -93.68
C ILE A 181 -38.17 36.67 -93.49
N LEU A 182 -38.28 37.35 -92.34
CA LEU A 182 -37.48 38.55 -92.00
C LEU A 182 -36.01 38.24 -91.68
N GLU A 183 -35.69 37.00 -91.33
CA GLU A 183 -34.32 36.56 -91.05
C GLU A 183 -33.48 36.37 -92.33
N ALA A 184 -34.13 36.23 -93.49
CA ALA A 184 -33.50 36.12 -94.80
C ALA A 184 -33.22 37.48 -95.47
N GLU A 185 -33.50 38.61 -94.82
CA GLU A 185 -33.34 39.92 -95.45
C GLU A 185 -31.86 40.36 -95.58
N PRO A 186 -31.34 40.54 -96.82
CA PRO A 186 -29.92 40.85 -97.04
C PRO A 186 -29.50 42.27 -96.63
N PHE A 187 -30.45 43.18 -96.42
CA PHE A 187 -30.19 44.63 -96.40
C PHE A 187 -30.08 45.27 -95.02
N THR A 188 -30.73 44.75 -93.98
CA THR A 188 -30.71 45.40 -92.64
C THR A 188 -29.86 44.66 -91.61
N ARG A 189 -29.72 43.32 -91.69
CA ARG A 189 -28.98 42.45 -90.73
C ARG A 189 -29.30 42.64 -89.23
N ILE A 190 -30.28 43.47 -88.87
CA ILE A 190 -30.62 43.81 -87.47
C ILE A 190 -30.96 42.54 -86.67
N LYS A 191 -31.72 41.63 -87.25
CA LYS A 191 -32.10 40.34 -86.62
C LYS A 191 -30.92 39.39 -86.40
N SER A 192 -29.91 39.43 -87.27
CA SER A 192 -28.67 38.65 -87.11
C SER A 192 -27.89 39.12 -85.89
N VAL A 193 -27.75 40.45 -85.71
CA VAL A 193 -27.03 41.05 -84.57
C VAL A 193 -27.79 40.83 -83.26
N GLU A 194 -29.12 40.96 -83.28
CA GLU A 194 -29.95 40.58 -82.12
C GLU A 194 -29.74 39.11 -81.71
N MET A 195 -29.55 38.22 -82.69
CA MET A 195 -29.27 36.81 -82.43
C MET A 195 -27.86 36.56 -81.88
N GLU A 196 -26.84 37.22 -82.44
CA GLU A 196 -25.48 37.15 -81.91
C GLU A 196 -25.43 37.65 -80.46
N ASN A 197 -26.05 38.79 -80.16
CA ASN A 197 -26.12 39.33 -78.80
C ASN A 197 -26.84 38.39 -77.83
N LEU A 198 -27.90 37.72 -78.29
CA LEU A 198 -28.64 36.75 -77.47
C LEU A 198 -27.82 35.49 -77.20
N LEU A 199 -27.14 34.95 -78.23
CA LEU A 199 -26.25 33.80 -78.09
C LEU A 199 -25.06 34.12 -77.18
N GLU A 200 -24.47 35.30 -77.35
CA GLU A 200 -23.35 35.76 -76.52
C GLU A 200 -23.77 35.89 -75.07
N LYS A 201 -24.93 36.50 -74.80
CA LYS A 201 -25.49 36.58 -73.44
C LYS A 201 -25.68 35.21 -72.79
N TYR A 202 -26.28 34.25 -73.50
CA TYR A 202 -26.45 32.89 -72.95
C TYR A 202 -25.13 32.14 -72.83
N ARG A 203 -24.17 32.36 -73.73
CA ARG A 203 -22.83 31.78 -73.62
C ARG A 203 -22.14 32.29 -72.36
N ASP A 204 -22.21 33.58 -72.10
CA ASP A 204 -21.63 34.19 -70.90
C ASP A 204 -22.35 33.70 -69.62
N ASP A 205 -23.67 33.59 -69.63
CA ASP A 205 -24.45 33.05 -68.50
C ASP A 205 -24.11 31.57 -68.21
N LEU A 206 -23.88 30.76 -69.25
CA LEU A 206 -23.50 29.35 -69.12
C LEU A 206 -22.06 29.20 -68.63
N GLU A 207 -21.14 29.99 -69.18
CA GLU A 207 -19.72 29.99 -68.78
C GLU A 207 -19.57 30.44 -67.32
N ALA A 208 -20.30 31.47 -66.90
CA ALA A 208 -20.29 31.96 -65.52
C ALA A 208 -20.78 30.93 -64.50
N LYS A 209 -21.60 29.96 -64.92
CA LYS A 209 -22.15 28.89 -64.07
C LYS A 209 -21.47 27.54 -64.29
N HIS A 210 -20.47 27.48 -65.16
CA HIS A 210 -19.74 26.26 -65.44
C HIS A 210 -18.91 25.84 -64.21
N LEU A 211 -19.15 24.62 -63.73
CA LEU A 211 -18.40 24.05 -62.62
C LEU A 211 -17.14 23.38 -63.15
N GLN A 212 -15.98 23.91 -62.77
CA GLN A 212 -14.72 23.23 -63.05
C GLN A 212 -14.57 22.01 -62.14
N PRO A 213 -14.12 20.86 -62.66
CA PRO A 213 -13.85 19.69 -61.84
C PRO A 213 -12.71 20.01 -60.86
N THR A 214 -12.95 19.83 -59.57
CA THR A 214 -11.89 19.93 -58.55
C THR A 214 -10.83 18.87 -58.84
N PRO A 215 -9.53 19.23 -58.94
CA PRO A 215 -8.46 18.25 -59.13
C PRO A 215 -8.46 17.27 -57.96
N ARG A 216 -8.35 15.97 -58.28
CA ARG A 216 -8.28 14.86 -57.32
C ARG A 216 -7.00 14.90 -56.50
#